data_AF-A0AAJ0AI23-F1
#
_entry.id   AF-A0AAJ0AI23-F1
#
_cell.length_a   1.000
_cell.length_b   1.000
_cell.length_c   1.000
_cell.angle_alpha   90.00
_cell.angle_beta   90.00
_cell.angle_gamma   90.00
#
_symmetry.space_group_name_H-M   'P 1'
#
loop_
_entity.id
_entity.type
_entity.pdbx_description
1 polymer ?
#
loop_
_entity_poly.entity_id
_entity_poly.type
_entity_poly.pdbx_seq_one_letter_code
_entity_poly.pdbx_strand_id
1 'polypeptide(L)'
;MKAAYVLGLLSAWRVAAQLTGAVGPTTSLSQKTTECNILNYGAVNDNATDVADAIEKAFKTCVLPHAGSRLIVPDGQYLIKRTVILSNGTNWAFQLDGLITLAYGGNWTVDRELILQGFAGVEPLNATINGEGDGQFLQNGITIINPVDFEFYSKNGKGAIQGQGYLYRNLANTFRPRLVRLISPINTAVHDLILVDSPKFHIVFDFAVNLEVYHLTIRGANLGSYDGVDVVGTNYWIHDIEVTNRDECVSVKSPSNHALVENLVCNQAGSGISIGSLNVSASIANINFRSKASLYGLDVNQYWQNTFEPDTGAVALSNLIFRNFSGSVADGAKRPPLYLTANDLTYATNVTVENFSLWTESGNSVVNKISNIFGTGDNSYGTGNGIKSLGAKASPAPYTSTYTITASPTGWTAPPSPIWAVPNTGYGTDVPIPVYTPAPLWKPEGDYDKHYWGSF
;
A
#
# COMPACT_ATOMS: atom_id res chain seq x y z
N MET A 1 28.42 -56.18 13.66
CA MET A 1 27.06 -55.61 13.76
C MET A 1 27.19 -54.13 14.05
N LYS A 2 27.06 -53.29 13.01
CA LYS A 2 26.94 -51.83 13.12
C LYS A 2 25.48 -51.50 12.84
N ALA A 3 24.76 -50.96 13.82
CA ALA A 3 23.42 -50.44 13.62
C ALA A 3 23.50 -48.91 13.54
N ALA A 4 23.03 -48.39 12.42
CA ALA A 4 23.01 -46.98 12.07
C ALA A 4 21.71 -46.29 12.53
N TYR A 5 21.85 -44.98 12.74
CA TYR A 5 20.85 -43.93 12.98
C TYR A 5 19.51 -44.07 12.25
N VAL A 6 18.43 -43.59 12.89
CA VAL A 6 17.50 -42.58 12.32
C VAL A 6 16.92 -41.73 13.46
N LEU A 7 17.32 -40.46 13.56
CA LEU A 7 16.56 -39.42 14.27
C LEU A 7 15.61 -38.80 13.23
N GLY A 8 14.30 -38.98 13.41
CA GLY A 8 13.28 -38.40 12.54
C GLY A 8 13.07 -36.92 12.84
N LEU A 9 13.46 -36.06 11.90
CA LEU A 9 13.05 -34.67 11.80
C LEU A 9 11.54 -34.59 11.57
N LEU A 10 10.81 -33.96 12.49
CA LEU A 10 9.45 -33.45 12.25
C LEU A 10 9.44 -31.94 12.49
N SER A 11 10.00 -31.20 11.54
CA SER A 11 9.77 -29.76 11.39
C SER A 11 8.79 -29.55 10.23
N ALA A 12 7.50 -29.74 10.49
CA ALA A 12 6.45 -29.40 9.54
C ALA A 12 6.24 -27.88 9.52
N TRP A 13 7.15 -27.16 8.87
CA TRP A 13 6.92 -25.78 8.47
C TRP A 13 6.01 -25.82 7.25
N ARG A 14 4.69 -25.71 7.46
CA ARG A 14 3.79 -25.32 6.38
C ARG A 14 4.04 -23.85 6.11
N VAL A 15 4.97 -23.54 5.21
CA VAL A 15 4.94 -22.27 4.49
C VAL A 15 3.68 -22.34 3.63
N ALA A 16 2.59 -21.75 4.12
CA ALA A 16 1.41 -21.54 3.31
C ALA A 16 1.84 -20.64 2.14
N ALA A 17 1.52 -21.03 0.91
CA ALA A 17 1.50 -20.06 -0.18
C ALA A 17 0.61 -18.89 0.28
N GLN A 18 1.17 -17.69 0.37
CA GLN A 18 0.47 -16.52 0.91
C GLN A 18 -0.68 -16.09 -0.01
N LEU A 19 -0.53 -16.37 -1.31
CA LEU A 19 -1.56 -16.26 -2.33
C LEU A 19 -2.34 -17.60 -2.44
N THR A 20 -3.64 -17.52 -2.73
CA THR A 20 -4.50 -18.70 -2.93
C THR A 20 -4.47 -19.24 -4.36
N GLY A 21 -3.91 -18.48 -5.31
CA GLY A 21 -3.85 -18.84 -6.72
C GLY A 21 -3.15 -17.77 -7.55
N ALA A 22 -3.33 -17.82 -8.88
CA ALA A 22 -2.82 -16.82 -9.79
C ALA A 22 -3.44 -15.43 -9.51
N VAL A 23 -2.64 -14.40 -9.72
CA VAL A 23 -3.04 -12.99 -9.71
C VAL A 23 -2.87 -12.41 -11.12
N GLY A 24 -3.43 -11.22 -11.38
CA GLY A 24 -3.30 -10.56 -12.67
C GLY A 24 -4.33 -11.01 -13.72
N PRO A 25 -4.26 -10.46 -14.94
CA PRO A 25 -5.17 -10.81 -16.03
C PRO A 25 -5.01 -12.26 -16.48
N THR A 26 -6.12 -12.86 -16.92
CA THR A 26 -6.15 -14.23 -17.46
C THR A 26 -5.81 -14.27 -18.95
N THR A 27 -5.97 -13.16 -19.65
CA THR A 27 -5.60 -12.98 -21.06
C THR A 27 -4.37 -12.09 -21.14
N SER A 28 -3.32 -12.55 -21.81
CA SER A 28 -2.08 -11.78 -21.93
C SER A 28 -2.29 -10.47 -22.72
N LEU A 29 -1.52 -9.44 -22.40
CA LEU A 29 -1.57 -8.15 -23.10
C LEU A 29 -1.43 -8.30 -24.62
N SER A 30 -0.58 -9.23 -25.07
CA SER A 30 -0.34 -9.51 -26.49
C SER A 30 -1.57 -9.97 -27.28
N GLN A 31 -2.57 -10.53 -26.59
CA GLN A 31 -3.84 -10.98 -27.17
C GLN A 31 -4.89 -9.87 -27.21
N LYS A 32 -4.67 -8.73 -26.53
CA LYS A 32 -5.56 -7.57 -26.54
C LYS A 32 -5.22 -6.67 -27.74
N THR A 33 -5.62 -7.10 -28.93
CA THR A 33 -5.16 -6.49 -30.20
C THR A 33 -6.02 -5.34 -30.74
N THR A 34 -7.27 -5.17 -30.28
CA THR A 34 -8.17 -4.12 -30.80
C THR A 34 -7.81 -2.76 -30.23
N GLU A 35 -7.30 -1.84 -31.06
CA GLU A 35 -6.84 -0.52 -30.60
C GLU A 35 -7.96 0.53 -30.59
N CYS A 36 -8.25 1.07 -29.40
CA CYS A 36 -9.22 2.12 -29.15
C CYS A 36 -8.48 3.41 -28.76
N ASN A 37 -7.83 4.06 -29.73
CA ASN A 37 -7.05 5.29 -29.50
C ASN A 37 -7.95 6.52 -29.33
N ILE A 38 -7.80 7.23 -28.21
CA ILE A 38 -8.65 8.39 -27.86
C ILE A 38 -8.61 9.55 -28.86
N LEU A 39 -7.53 9.67 -29.66
CA LEU A 39 -7.42 10.69 -30.71
C LEU A 39 -8.49 10.50 -31.79
N ASN A 40 -8.90 9.25 -32.05
CA ASN A 40 -10.00 8.94 -32.97
C ASN A 40 -11.38 9.29 -32.40
N TYR A 41 -11.44 9.68 -31.13
CA TYR A 41 -12.66 10.01 -30.40
C TYR A 41 -12.72 11.46 -29.95
N GLY A 42 -11.83 12.31 -30.50
CA GLY A 42 -11.85 13.76 -30.30
C GLY A 42 -10.90 14.27 -29.22
N ALA A 43 -10.02 13.43 -28.68
CA ALA A 43 -8.98 13.90 -27.77
C ALA A 43 -7.97 14.80 -28.49
N VAL A 44 -7.50 15.82 -27.78
CA VAL A 44 -6.44 16.73 -28.24
C VAL A 44 -5.34 16.72 -27.18
N ASN A 45 -4.09 16.58 -27.62
CA ASN A 45 -2.91 16.53 -26.74
C ASN A 45 -2.30 17.93 -26.50
N ASP A 46 -3.15 18.88 -26.07
CA ASP A 46 -2.82 20.30 -25.89
C ASP A 46 -2.75 20.74 -24.41
N ASN A 47 -2.98 19.82 -23.47
CA ASN A 47 -3.13 20.11 -22.03
C ASN A 47 -4.17 21.22 -21.71
N ALA A 48 -5.19 21.39 -22.56
CA ALA A 48 -6.18 22.45 -22.43
C ALA A 48 -7.61 21.99 -22.71
N THR A 49 -7.77 21.14 -23.74
CA THR A 49 -9.02 20.46 -24.07
C THR A 49 -9.30 19.38 -23.03
N ASP A 50 -10.53 19.34 -22.51
CA ASP A 50 -10.94 18.27 -21.59
C ASP A 50 -11.09 16.96 -22.36
N VAL A 51 -10.25 15.97 -22.08
CA VAL A 51 -10.26 14.68 -22.79
C VAL A 51 -11.12 13.62 -22.12
N ALA A 52 -11.80 13.93 -21.01
CA ALA A 52 -12.63 12.96 -20.31
C ALA A 52 -13.72 12.35 -21.23
N ASP A 53 -14.37 13.19 -22.05
CA ASP A 53 -15.37 12.74 -23.02
C ASP A 53 -14.78 11.81 -24.08
N ALA A 54 -13.59 12.12 -24.59
CA ALA A 54 -12.93 11.31 -25.61
C ALA A 54 -12.51 9.93 -25.07
N ILE A 55 -12.00 9.89 -23.83
CA ILE A 55 -11.64 8.65 -23.14
C ILE A 55 -12.89 7.78 -22.95
N GLU A 56 -13.97 8.33 -22.38
CA GLU A 56 -15.20 7.58 -22.14
C GLU A 56 -15.90 7.16 -23.43
N LYS A 57 -15.84 8.00 -24.48
CA LYS A 57 -16.40 7.66 -25.79
C LYS A 57 -15.63 6.49 -26.41
N ALA A 58 -14.29 6.54 -26.43
CA ALA A 58 -13.47 5.44 -26.90
C ALA A 58 -13.76 4.13 -26.14
N PHE A 59 -13.90 4.22 -24.82
CA PHE A 59 -14.26 3.07 -23.99
C PHE A 59 -15.65 2.51 -24.36
N LYS A 60 -16.69 3.37 -24.41
CA LYS A 60 -18.07 2.94 -24.66
C LYS A 60 -18.28 2.38 -26.07
N THR A 61 -17.67 3.00 -27.09
CA THR A 61 -17.94 2.64 -28.50
C THR A 61 -16.95 1.64 -29.07
N CYS A 62 -15.79 1.44 -28.45
CA CYS A 62 -14.76 0.53 -28.96
C CYS A 62 -14.33 -0.53 -27.94
N VAL A 63 -14.12 -0.19 -26.67
CA VAL A 63 -13.70 -1.20 -25.68
C VAL A 63 -14.84 -2.14 -25.32
N LEU A 64 -15.98 -1.60 -24.88
CA LEU A 64 -17.11 -2.42 -24.42
C LEU A 64 -17.63 -3.43 -25.47
N PRO A 65 -17.74 -3.09 -26.77
CA PRO A 65 -18.22 -4.04 -27.77
C PRO A 65 -17.18 -5.07 -28.23
N HIS A 66 -15.89 -4.89 -27.90
CA HIS A 66 -14.80 -5.71 -28.42
C HIS A 66 -13.89 -6.20 -27.30
N ALA A 67 -14.10 -7.44 -26.86
CA ALA A 67 -13.14 -8.13 -26.00
C ALA A 67 -11.76 -8.24 -26.68
N GLY A 68 -10.69 -8.23 -25.89
CA GLY A 68 -9.33 -8.12 -26.40
C GLY A 68 -8.98 -6.72 -26.90
N SER A 69 -9.54 -5.67 -26.31
CA SER A 69 -9.28 -4.28 -26.71
C SER A 69 -8.30 -3.55 -25.78
N ARG A 70 -7.67 -2.50 -26.31
CA ARG A 70 -6.80 -1.58 -25.58
C ARG A 70 -7.31 -0.15 -25.76
N LEU A 71 -7.72 0.48 -24.66
CA LEU A 71 -7.95 1.91 -24.59
C LEU A 71 -6.59 2.61 -24.57
N ILE A 72 -6.27 3.38 -25.60
CA ILE A 72 -4.94 3.96 -25.76
C ILE A 72 -5.00 5.48 -25.59
N VAL A 73 -4.29 5.97 -24.57
CA VAL A 73 -3.89 7.36 -24.41
C VAL A 73 -2.44 7.46 -24.88
N PRO A 74 -2.17 7.90 -26.12
CA PRO A 74 -0.82 7.90 -26.66
C PRO A 74 0.07 8.94 -25.97
N ASP A 75 1.37 8.94 -26.29
CA ASP A 75 2.29 9.98 -25.80
C ASP A 75 1.79 11.38 -26.15
N GLY A 76 1.83 12.28 -25.17
CA GLY A 76 1.20 13.59 -25.25
C GLY A 76 0.80 14.14 -23.88
N GLN A 77 0.29 15.37 -23.89
CA GLN A 77 -0.14 16.08 -22.70
C GLN A 77 -1.65 16.30 -22.75
N TYR A 78 -2.36 15.82 -21.73
CA TYR A 78 -3.81 15.79 -21.69
C TYR A 78 -4.33 16.40 -20.40
N LEU A 79 -5.50 17.03 -20.47
CA LEU A 79 -6.17 17.62 -19.33
C LEU A 79 -7.53 16.93 -19.14
N ILE A 80 -7.88 16.60 -17.90
CA ILE A 80 -9.26 16.26 -17.53
C ILE A 80 -9.82 17.32 -16.58
N LYS A 81 -11.07 17.77 -16.82
CA LYS A 81 -11.77 18.76 -15.97
C LYS A 81 -12.95 18.17 -15.21
N ARG A 82 -13.19 16.88 -15.40
CA ARG A 82 -14.17 16.08 -14.67
C ARG A 82 -13.66 14.65 -14.48
N THR A 83 -14.29 13.92 -13.56
CA THR A 83 -14.01 12.49 -13.37
C THR A 83 -14.15 11.71 -14.68
N VAL A 84 -13.28 10.73 -14.89
CA VAL A 84 -13.38 9.72 -15.96
C VAL A 84 -13.93 8.43 -15.36
N ILE A 85 -15.04 7.92 -15.91
CA ILE A 85 -15.66 6.69 -15.40
C ILE A 85 -15.65 5.59 -16.48
N LEU A 86 -14.96 4.49 -16.19
CA LEU A 86 -14.86 3.31 -17.03
C LEU A 86 -15.46 2.11 -16.29
N SER A 87 -16.60 1.60 -16.75
CA SER A 87 -17.37 0.58 -16.00
C SER A 87 -17.66 -0.66 -16.84
N ASN A 88 -17.59 -1.84 -16.21
CA ASN A 88 -18.02 -3.13 -16.76
C ASN A 88 -17.29 -3.58 -18.04
N GLY A 89 -16.02 -3.21 -18.19
CA GLY A 89 -15.18 -3.73 -19.27
C GLY A 89 -14.63 -5.12 -18.92
N THR A 90 -14.64 -6.03 -19.89
CA THR A 90 -14.14 -7.41 -19.75
C THR A 90 -13.10 -7.73 -20.83
N ASN A 91 -11.98 -8.34 -20.46
CA ASN A 91 -10.86 -8.67 -21.35
C ASN A 91 -10.39 -7.44 -22.14
N TRP A 92 -9.78 -6.49 -21.44
CA TRP A 92 -9.32 -5.24 -22.03
C TRP A 92 -8.11 -4.68 -21.30
N ALA A 93 -7.46 -3.66 -21.87
CA ALA A 93 -6.41 -2.92 -21.20
C ALA A 93 -6.60 -1.42 -21.35
N PHE A 94 -6.09 -0.66 -20.38
CA PHE A 94 -5.89 0.77 -20.47
C PHE A 94 -4.38 1.02 -20.62
N GLN A 95 -3.96 1.38 -21.83
CA GLN A 95 -2.59 1.79 -22.15
C GLN A 95 -2.48 3.32 -22.02
N LEU A 96 -1.82 3.79 -20.98
CA LEU A 96 -1.50 5.20 -20.75
C LEU A 96 -0.02 5.45 -21.04
N ASP A 97 0.27 6.07 -22.18
CA ASP A 97 1.64 6.43 -22.60
C ASP A 97 1.93 7.93 -22.46
N GLY A 98 0.89 8.76 -22.34
CA GLY A 98 1.01 10.20 -22.11
C GLY A 98 0.88 10.62 -20.64
N LEU A 99 0.79 11.93 -20.42
CA LEU A 99 0.52 12.54 -19.11
C LEU A 99 -0.90 13.10 -19.07
N ILE A 100 -1.71 12.62 -18.13
CA ILE A 100 -3.02 13.19 -17.78
C ILE A 100 -2.85 14.13 -16.58
N THR A 101 -3.27 15.38 -16.74
CA THR A 101 -3.33 16.36 -15.65
C THR A 101 -4.79 16.53 -15.19
N LEU A 102 -5.05 16.48 -13.89
CA LEU A 102 -6.34 16.87 -13.31
C LEU A 102 -6.37 18.39 -13.16
N ALA A 103 -7.36 19.06 -13.74
CA ALA A 103 -7.53 20.51 -13.58
C ALA A 103 -8.00 20.86 -12.15
N TYR A 104 -7.35 21.81 -11.49
CA TYR A 104 -7.91 22.33 -10.23
C TYR A 104 -9.35 22.82 -10.39
N GLY A 105 -10.22 22.47 -9.44
CA GLY A 105 -11.64 22.86 -9.45
C GLY A 105 -12.53 22.07 -10.41
N GLY A 106 -12.03 20.98 -11.01
CA GLY A 106 -12.84 20.07 -11.82
C GLY A 106 -14.00 19.40 -11.05
N ASN A 107 -14.97 18.85 -11.79
CA ASN A 107 -16.05 18.08 -11.19
C ASN A 107 -15.64 16.61 -11.01
N TRP A 108 -15.23 16.24 -9.81
CA TRP A 108 -14.71 14.90 -9.51
C TRP A 108 -15.74 13.95 -8.92
N THR A 109 -17.01 14.34 -8.89
CA THR A 109 -18.07 13.54 -8.29
C THR A 109 -18.40 12.34 -9.16
N VAL A 110 -18.31 11.15 -8.56
CA VAL A 110 -18.77 9.89 -9.11
C VAL A 110 -20.17 9.59 -8.55
N ASP A 111 -21.11 9.24 -9.42
CA ASP A 111 -22.45 8.86 -8.98
C ASP A 111 -22.39 7.59 -8.12
N ARG A 112 -23.01 7.64 -6.93
CA ARG A 112 -23.02 6.51 -5.98
C ARG A 112 -23.60 5.24 -6.62
N GLU A 113 -24.64 5.38 -7.45
CA GLU A 113 -25.26 4.29 -8.21
C GLU A 113 -24.23 3.49 -9.02
N LEU A 114 -23.25 4.16 -9.64
CA LEU A 114 -22.23 3.48 -10.45
C LEU A 114 -21.29 2.66 -9.59
N ILE A 115 -20.90 3.16 -8.41
CA ILE A 115 -20.04 2.44 -7.47
C ILE A 115 -20.76 1.20 -6.92
N LEU A 116 -22.07 1.31 -6.70
CA LEU A 116 -22.90 0.18 -6.25
C LEU A 116 -23.05 -0.92 -7.32
N GLN A 117 -22.66 -0.67 -8.58
CA GLN A 117 -22.58 -1.71 -9.61
C GLN A 117 -21.36 -2.63 -9.47
N GLY A 118 -20.36 -2.25 -8.65
CA GLY A 118 -19.25 -3.13 -8.31
C GLY A 118 -19.78 -4.45 -7.75
N PHE A 119 -19.28 -5.59 -8.21
CA PHE A 119 -19.67 -6.87 -7.65
C PHE A 119 -18.93 -7.09 -6.33
N ALA A 120 -19.63 -7.09 -5.20
CA ALA A 120 -19.15 -7.70 -3.96
C ALA A 120 -20.07 -8.90 -3.69
N GLY A 121 -19.70 -10.07 -4.22
CA GLY A 121 -20.54 -11.26 -4.36
C GLY A 121 -21.18 -11.88 -3.12
N VAL A 122 -21.33 -11.17 -1.99
CA VAL A 122 -22.13 -11.65 -0.86
C VAL A 122 -22.75 -10.56 0.03
N GLU A 123 -22.39 -9.27 -0.09
CA GLU A 123 -22.93 -8.22 0.78
C GLU A 123 -23.33 -6.96 -0.01
N PRO A 124 -24.44 -6.27 0.34
CA PRO A 124 -24.74 -4.97 -0.23
C PRO A 124 -23.57 -4.00 0.08
N LEU A 125 -22.91 -3.49 -0.97
CA LEU A 125 -21.90 -2.42 -0.90
C LEU A 125 -22.32 -1.20 -0.06
N ASN A 126 -23.62 -1.06 0.21
CA ASN A 126 -24.25 0.04 0.92
C ASN A 126 -23.80 0.20 2.39
N ALA A 127 -23.50 -0.88 3.12
CA ALA A 127 -23.13 -0.77 4.55
C ALA A 127 -21.62 -0.53 4.78
N THR A 128 -20.77 -1.00 3.87
CA THR A 128 -19.30 -0.96 4.01
C THR A 128 -18.68 0.30 3.39
N ILE A 129 -19.33 0.90 2.38
CA ILE A 129 -18.85 2.12 1.72
C ILE A 129 -19.49 3.37 2.37
N ASN A 130 -18.98 3.76 3.54
CA ASN A 130 -19.19 5.11 4.08
C ASN A 130 -17.93 5.98 4.04
N GLY A 131 -16.96 5.57 3.22
CA GLY A 131 -15.73 6.34 2.99
C GLY A 131 -14.76 6.30 4.15
N GLU A 132 -13.63 6.95 3.94
CA GLU A 132 -12.50 7.05 4.87
C GLU A 132 -12.78 8.07 6.00
N GLY A 133 -14.03 8.16 6.45
CA GLY A 133 -14.50 9.11 7.48
C GLY A 133 -14.59 10.58 7.04
N ASP A 134 -14.10 10.94 5.84
CA ASP A 134 -14.04 12.34 5.37
C ASP A 134 -15.23 12.80 4.51
N GLY A 135 -16.18 11.89 4.24
CA GLY A 135 -17.39 12.18 3.45
C GLY A 135 -17.15 12.43 1.96
N GLN A 136 -15.93 12.22 1.46
CA GLN A 136 -15.55 12.58 0.08
C GLN A 136 -15.24 11.37 -0.79
N PHE A 137 -15.56 10.16 -0.35
CA PHE A 137 -15.31 8.91 -1.07
C PHE A 137 -15.67 8.96 -2.58
N LEU A 138 -16.71 9.72 -2.95
CA LEU A 138 -17.16 9.89 -4.34
C LEU A 138 -16.30 10.86 -5.17
N GLN A 139 -15.26 11.49 -4.61
CA GLN A 139 -14.39 12.44 -5.31
C GLN A 139 -13.17 11.71 -5.86
N ASN A 140 -13.14 11.46 -7.17
CA ASN A 140 -12.09 10.70 -7.84
C ASN A 140 -11.78 11.26 -9.23
N GLY A 141 -10.50 11.31 -9.60
CA GLY A 141 -10.03 11.71 -10.93
C GLY A 141 -10.38 10.69 -12.00
N ILE A 142 -9.88 9.46 -11.84
CA ILE A 142 -10.19 8.32 -12.70
C ILE A 142 -10.81 7.22 -11.84
N THR A 143 -11.97 6.71 -12.25
CA THR A 143 -12.67 5.62 -11.57
C THR A 143 -12.96 4.48 -12.53
N ILE A 144 -12.47 3.29 -12.18
CA ILE A 144 -12.67 2.06 -12.96
C ILE A 144 -13.49 1.10 -12.12
N ILE A 145 -14.66 0.69 -12.62
CA ILE A 145 -15.65 -0.06 -11.85
C ILE A 145 -15.87 -1.41 -12.51
N ASN A 146 -15.78 -2.47 -11.70
CA ASN A 146 -15.97 -3.86 -12.13
C ASN A 146 -15.16 -4.22 -13.40
N PRO A 147 -13.86 -3.89 -13.50
CA PRO A 147 -13.06 -4.38 -14.61
C PRO A 147 -12.74 -5.86 -14.40
N VAL A 148 -12.90 -6.67 -15.45
CA VAL A 148 -12.62 -8.11 -15.43
C VAL A 148 -11.57 -8.43 -16.49
N ASP A 149 -10.55 -9.22 -16.14
CA ASP A 149 -9.46 -9.58 -17.06
C ASP A 149 -8.80 -8.33 -17.66
N PHE A 150 -8.31 -7.48 -16.75
CA PHE A 150 -7.98 -6.08 -17.02
C PHE A 150 -6.52 -5.77 -16.74
N GLU A 151 -5.97 -4.80 -17.46
CA GLU A 151 -4.59 -4.36 -17.30
C GLU A 151 -4.51 -2.84 -17.48
N PHE A 152 -3.97 -2.11 -16.50
CA PHE A 152 -3.73 -0.68 -16.59
C PHE A 152 -2.23 -0.42 -16.57
N TYR A 153 -1.68 0.03 -17.69
CA TYR A 153 -0.24 0.07 -17.86
C TYR A 153 0.26 1.21 -18.73
N SER A 154 1.57 1.41 -18.71
CA SER A 154 2.28 2.21 -19.70
C SER A 154 3.19 1.34 -20.55
N LYS A 155 3.11 1.45 -21.89
CA LYS A 155 4.01 0.73 -22.80
C LYS A 155 5.41 1.34 -22.80
N ASN A 156 5.51 2.65 -22.59
CA ASN A 156 6.77 3.40 -22.67
C ASN A 156 7.40 3.68 -21.29
N GLY A 157 6.76 3.24 -20.20
CA GLY A 157 7.19 3.51 -18.81
C GLY A 157 7.13 4.98 -18.41
N LYS A 158 6.40 5.82 -19.15
CA LYS A 158 6.25 7.27 -18.94
C LYS A 158 4.80 7.71 -18.73
N GLY A 159 3.86 6.77 -18.79
CA GLY A 159 2.46 6.99 -18.47
C GLY A 159 2.33 7.59 -17.08
N ALA A 160 1.73 8.78 -17.00
CA ALA A 160 1.69 9.52 -15.75
C ALA A 160 0.35 10.21 -15.53
N ILE A 161 0.01 10.40 -14.26
CA ILE A 161 -1.14 11.20 -13.84
C ILE A 161 -0.67 12.24 -12.81
N GLN A 162 -0.92 13.52 -13.11
CA GLN A 162 -0.58 14.67 -12.28
C GLN A 162 -1.86 15.25 -11.66
N GLY A 163 -1.98 15.14 -10.33
CA GLY A 163 -3.17 15.55 -9.58
C GLY A 163 -3.27 17.05 -9.25
N GLN A 164 -2.17 17.79 -9.37
CA GLN A 164 -2.03 19.20 -8.97
C GLN A 164 -2.46 19.48 -7.52
N GLY A 165 -2.21 18.53 -6.61
CA GLY A 165 -2.55 18.61 -5.19
C GLY A 165 -2.01 19.86 -4.49
N TYR A 166 -0.89 20.42 -4.95
CA TYR A 166 -0.34 21.67 -4.39
C TYR A 166 -1.31 22.85 -4.47
N LEU A 167 -2.17 22.90 -5.50
CA LEU A 167 -3.19 23.94 -5.64
C LEU A 167 -4.24 23.84 -4.54
N TYR A 168 -4.67 22.63 -4.20
CA TYR A 168 -5.62 22.41 -3.10
C TYR A 168 -5.01 22.80 -1.75
N ARG A 169 -3.73 22.48 -1.53
CA ARG A 169 -3.01 22.83 -0.30
C ARG A 169 -2.83 24.35 -0.16
N ASN A 170 -2.38 25.02 -1.23
CA ASN A 170 -2.18 26.47 -1.25
C ASN A 170 -3.46 27.27 -1.02
N LEU A 171 -4.59 26.73 -1.46
CA LEU A 171 -5.92 27.34 -1.31
C LEU A 171 -6.69 26.83 -0.09
N ALA A 172 -6.06 25.99 0.75
CA ALA A 172 -6.68 25.32 1.90
C ALA A 172 -8.02 24.62 1.55
N ASN A 173 -8.15 24.11 0.33
CA ASN A 173 -9.34 23.44 -0.14
C ASN A 173 -9.36 21.99 0.38
N THR A 174 -10.31 21.69 1.25
CA THR A 174 -10.46 20.36 1.84
C THR A 174 -11.26 19.39 0.97
N PHE A 175 -11.94 19.87 -0.07
CA PHE A 175 -12.68 19.06 -1.04
C PHE A 175 -11.75 18.57 -2.16
N ARG A 176 -11.17 17.38 -1.98
CA ARG A 176 -9.99 16.90 -2.72
C ARG A 176 -10.29 15.53 -3.33
N PRO A 177 -10.15 15.37 -4.66
CA PRO A 177 -10.30 14.05 -5.27
C PRO A 177 -9.12 13.14 -4.95
N ARG A 178 -9.40 11.83 -4.86
CA ARG A 178 -8.35 10.81 -5.02
C ARG A 178 -7.97 10.74 -6.49
N LEU A 179 -6.74 10.34 -6.80
CA LEU A 179 -6.24 10.38 -8.16
C LEU A 179 -6.82 9.24 -9.02
N VAL A 180 -6.69 7.99 -8.55
CA VAL A 180 -7.21 6.78 -9.22
C VAL A 180 -7.92 5.88 -8.22
N ARG A 181 -9.09 5.34 -8.60
CA ARG A 181 -9.84 4.37 -7.79
C ARG A 181 -10.35 3.22 -8.65
N LEU A 182 -10.05 1.99 -8.25
CA LEU A 182 -10.60 0.78 -8.85
C LEU A 182 -11.54 0.11 -7.87
N ILE A 183 -12.76 -0.19 -8.31
CA ILE A 183 -13.81 -0.79 -7.48
C ILE A 183 -14.16 -2.17 -8.06
N SER A 184 -14.04 -3.21 -7.23
CA SER A 184 -14.24 -4.61 -7.59
C SER A 184 -13.43 -5.07 -8.82
N PRO A 185 -12.11 -4.79 -8.94
CA PRO A 185 -11.31 -5.35 -10.01
C PRO A 185 -11.12 -6.86 -9.83
N ILE A 186 -11.30 -7.64 -10.90
CA ILE A 186 -11.13 -9.10 -10.91
C ILE A 186 -10.12 -9.49 -11.99
N ASN A 187 -9.12 -10.30 -11.63
CA ASN A 187 -8.04 -10.71 -12.54
C ASN A 187 -7.42 -9.48 -13.21
N THR A 188 -6.80 -8.62 -12.40
CA THR A 188 -6.36 -7.29 -12.81
C THR A 188 -4.89 -7.08 -12.52
N ALA A 189 -4.18 -6.44 -13.45
CA ALA A 189 -2.84 -5.90 -13.20
C ALA A 189 -2.81 -4.38 -13.36
N VAL A 190 -2.03 -3.68 -12.53
CA VAL A 190 -1.74 -2.24 -12.65
C VAL A 190 -0.23 -2.01 -12.54
N HIS A 191 0.41 -1.49 -13.60
CA HIS A 191 1.87 -1.43 -13.62
C HIS A 191 2.51 -0.41 -14.57
N ASP A 192 3.79 -0.12 -14.33
CA ASP A 192 4.63 0.79 -15.12
C ASP A 192 4.08 2.24 -15.21
N LEU A 193 3.49 2.73 -14.11
CA LEU A 193 2.83 4.05 -14.05
C LEU A 193 3.46 4.99 -13.02
N ILE A 194 3.30 6.30 -13.27
CA ILE A 194 3.76 7.36 -12.37
C ILE A 194 2.56 8.17 -11.87
N LEU A 195 2.33 8.19 -10.55
CA LEU A 195 1.22 8.87 -9.91
C LEU A 195 1.74 10.03 -9.04
N VAL A 196 1.37 11.26 -9.38
CA VAL A 196 2.07 12.44 -8.85
C VAL A 196 1.09 13.47 -8.31
N ASP A 197 1.41 13.97 -7.12
CA ASP A 197 0.76 15.06 -6.42
C ASP A 197 -0.77 14.92 -6.39
N SER A 198 -1.24 13.76 -5.93
CA SER A 198 -2.67 13.59 -5.70
C SER A 198 -3.18 14.67 -4.74
N PRO A 199 -4.38 15.25 -4.96
CA PRO A 199 -5.02 16.11 -3.97
C PRO A 199 -5.33 15.38 -2.67
N LYS A 200 -5.50 14.06 -2.72
CA LYS A 200 -5.74 13.16 -1.57
C LYS A 200 -4.90 11.89 -1.80
N PHE A 201 -5.52 10.71 -1.88
CA PHE A 201 -4.82 9.43 -2.06
C PHE A 201 -4.47 9.18 -3.52
N HIS A 202 -3.39 8.47 -3.79
CA HIS A 202 -2.90 8.26 -5.16
C HIS A 202 -3.65 7.11 -5.85
N ILE A 203 -3.70 5.93 -5.26
CA ILE A 203 -4.44 4.82 -5.85
C ILE A 203 -5.12 3.96 -4.79
N VAL A 204 -6.39 3.67 -5.03
CA VAL A 204 -7.22 2.89 -4.11
C VAL A 204 -7.86 1.71 -4.85
N PHE A 205 -7.77 0.53 -4.26
CA PHE A 205 -8.39 -0.69 -4.73
C PHE A 205 -9.43 -1.17 -3.72
N ASP A 206 -10.71 -1.05 -4.05
CA ASP A 206 -11.80 -1.55 -3.23
C ASP A 206 -12.23 -2.94 -3.72
N PHE A 207 -12.29 -3.91 -2.80
CA PHE A 207 -12.83 -5.26 -3.03
C PHE A 207 -12.17 -6.02 -4.21
N ALA A 208 -10.85 -5.90 -4.34
CA ALA A 208 -10.09 -6.56 -5.40
C ALA A 208 -10.07 -8.09 -5.27
N VAL A 209 -10.03 -8.82 -6.39
CA VAL A 209 -9.85 -10.27 -6.44
C VAL A 209 -8.81 -10.62 -7.51
N ASN A 210 -7.77 -11.38 -7.14
CA ASN A 210 -6.68 -11.78 -8.05
C ASN A 210 -5.99 -10.55 -8.67
N LEU A 211 -5.54 -9.63 -7.82
CA LEU A 211 -4.92 -8.36 -8.22
C LEU A 211 -3.39 -8.45 -8.15
N GLU A 212 -2.71 -7.91 -9.15
CA GLU A 212 -1.27 -7.69 -9.16
C GLU A 212 -0.97 -6.20 -9.38
N VAL A 213 -0.11 -5.60 -8.56
CA VAL A 213 0.26 -4.17 -8.68
C VAL A 213 1.77 -4.04 -8.53
N TYR A 214 2.42 -3.49 -9.56
CA TYR A 214 3.87 -3.40 -9.58
C TYR A 214 4.41 -2.25 -10.42
N HIS A 215 5.70 -1.92 -10.28
CA HIS A 215 6.35 -0.86 -11.06
C HIS A 215 5.59 0.48 -11.01
N LEU A 216 5.18 0.88 -9.80
CA LEU A 216 4.58 2.18 -9.58
C LEU A 216 5.59 3.13 -8.95
N THR A 217 5.64 4.37 -9.44
CA THR A 217 6.29 5.48 -8.74
C THR A 217 5.23 6.48 -8.29
N ILE A 218 5.10 6.64 -6.99
CA ILE A 218 4.10 7.50 -6.36
C ILE A 218 4.80 8.64 -5.61
N ARG A 219 4.39 9.88 -5.88
CA ARG A 219 4.99 11.09 -5.28
C ARG A 219 3.92 12.04 -4.78
N GLY A 220 3.68 12.00 -3.48
CA GLY A 220 2.80 12.88 -2.74
C GLY A 220 3.53 13.99 -1.99
N ALA A 221 2.72 14.86 -1.38
CA ALA A 221 3.18 15.97 -0.57
C ALA A 221 3.89 15.50 0.71
N ASN A 222 4.71 16.38 1.26
CA ASN A 222 5.31 16.24 2.59
C ASN A 222 4.29 16.53 3.71
N LEU A 223 3.12 15.89 3.67
CA LEU A 223 2.01 16.02 4.63
C LEU A 223 1.19 14.71 4.69
N GLY A 224 0.44 14.46 5.77
CA GLY A 224 -0.46 13.30 5.88
C GLY A 224 -1.72 13.42 4.99
N SER A 225 -2.44 12.31 4.82
CA SER A 225 -3.58 12.12 3.90
C SER A 225 -3.24 12.14 2.41
N TYR A 226 -2.06 11.63 2.04
CA TYR A 226 -1.61 11.51 0.64
C TYR A 226 -1.09 10.10 0.34
N ASP A 227 -1.86 9.13 0.81
CA ASP A 227 -1.63 7.70 0.84
C ASP A 227 -1.19 7.22 -0.55
N GLY A 228 -0.27 6.26 -0.57
CA GLY A 228 0.26 5.67 -1.79
C GLY A 228 -0.74 4.70 -2.39
N VAL A 229 -0.69 3.45 -1.92
CA VAL A 229 -1.60 2.38 -2.33
C VAL A 229 -2.46 1.95 -1.14
N ASP A 230 -3.78 2.08 -1.26
CA ASP A 230 -4.74 1.46 -0.34
C ASP A 230 -5.43 0.28 -1.00
N VAL A 231 -5.52 -0.85 -0.30
CA VAL A 231 -6.16 -2.06 -0.84
C VAL A 231 -7.07 -2.76 0.17
N VAL A 232 -8.28 -3.08 -0.28
CA VAL A 232 -9.21 -4.04 0.31
C VAL A 232 -9.40 -5.15 -0.72
N GLY A 233 -9.19 -6.43 -0.37
CA GLY A 233 -9.35 -7.48 -1.37
C GLY A 233 -8.99 -8.89 -0.92
N THR A 234 -9.07 -9.84 -1.85
CA THR A 234 -8.71 -11.23 -1.66
C THR A 234 -7.73 -11.68 -2.74
N ASN A 235 -6.66 -12.37 -2.33
CA ASN A 235 -5.64 -12.91 -3.23
C ASN A 235 -5.00 -11.80 -4.10
N TYR A 236 -4.08 -11.03 -3.52
CA TYR A 236 -3.42 -9.96 -4.26
C TYR A 236 -1.94 -9.82 -3.92
N TRP A 237 -1.17 -9.39 -4.91
CA TRP A 237 0.27 -9.19 -4.83
C TRP A 237 0.62 -7.75 -5.17
N ILE A 238 1.29 -7.05 -4.24
CA ILE A 238 1.76 -5.68 -4.41
C ILE A 238 3.27 -5.66 -4.23
N HIS A 239 4.01 -5.33 -5.27
CA HIS A 239 5.47 -5.43 -5.23
C HIS A 239 6.16 -4.44 -6.16
N ASP A 240 7.43 -4.16 -5.89
CA ASP A 240 8.27 -3.31 -6.74
C ASP A 240 7.74 -1.89 -6.95
N ILE A 241 7.28 -1.27 -5.85
CA ILE A 241 6.70 0.08 -5.82
C ILE A 241 7.58 1.03 -5.02
N GLU A 242 7.73 2.25 -5.54
CA GLU A 242 8.31 3.38 -4.83
C GLU A 242 7.20 4.37 -4.42
N VAL A 243 7.15 4.74 -3.14
CA VAL A 243 6.26 5.79 -2.63
C VAL A 243 7.05 6.83 -1.86
N THR A 244 6.83 8.10 -2.20
CA THR A 244 7.22 9.25 -1.39
C THR A 244 5.99 10.05 -0.99
N ASN A 245 5.68 10.14 0.29
CA ASN A 245 4.61 10.97 0.85
C ASN A 245 4.88 11.17 2.36
N ARG A 246 3.88 11.54 3.17
CA ARG A 246 3.98 11.50 4.64
C ARG A 246 2.82 10.74 5.28
N ASP A 247 2.27 9.79 4.56
CA ASP A 247 1.29 8.85 5.12
C ASP A 247 1.62 7.42 4.68
N GLU A 248 0.64 6.61 4.35
CA GLU A 248 0.77 5.20 3.97
C GLU A 248 1.59 5.06 2.68
N CYS A 249 2.58 4.17 2.70
CA CYS A 249 3.28 3.71 1.51
C CYS A 249 2.38 2.72 0.76
N VAL A 250 2.12 1.58 1.42
CA VAL A 250 1.11 0.59 1.03
C VAL A 250 0.34 0.23 2.28
N SER A 251 -0.98 0.33 2.23
CA SER A 251 -1.86 -0.03 3.34
C SER A 251 -2.79 -1.17 2.95
N VAL A 252 -2.71 -2.25 3.72
CA VAL A 252 -3.72 -3.31 3.71
C VAL A 252 -4.87 -2.86 4.60
N LYS A 253 -6.03 -2.62 3.99
CA LYS A 253 -7.27 -2.25 4.68
C LYS A 253 -8.16 -3.47 4.87
N SER A 254 -9.18 -3.33 5.70
CA SER A 254 -10.11 -4.39 6.05
C SER A 254 -11.43 -4.28 5.26
N PRO A 255 -12.03 -5.41 4.83
CA PRO A 255 -11.54 -6.79 4.96
C PRO A 255 -10.49 -7.14 3.89
N SER A 256 -9.40 -7.79 4.29
CA SER A 256 -8.41 -8.35 3.35
C SER A 256 -8.06 -9.79 3.69
N ASN A 257 -7.78 -10.60 2.67
CA ASN A 257 -7.45 -12.02 2.83
C ASN A 257 -6.41 -12.47 1.78
N HIS A 258 -5.30 -13.08 2.19
CA HIS A 258 -4.22 -13.53 1.28
C HIS A 258 -3.57 -12.37 0.49
N ALA A 259 -3.00 -11.42 1.23
CA ALA A 259 -2.20 -10.32 0.71
C ALA A 259 -0.71 -10.71 0.73
N LEU A 260 0.00 -10.53 -0.38
CA LEU A 260 1.46 -10.55 -0.44
C LEU A 260 1.96 -9.15 -0.80
N VAL A 261 2.76 -8.54 0.08
CA VAL A 261 3.30 -7.20 -0.10
C VAL A 261 4.81 -7.24 0.14
N GLU A 262 5.60 -6.96 -0.89
CA GLU A 262 7.07 -7.10 -0.83
C GLU A 262 7.79 -6.12 -1.76
N ASN A 263 9.11 -6.04 -1.65
CA ASN A 263 9.95 -5.19 -2.51
C ASN A 263 9.42 -3.75 -2.65
N LEU A 264 9.25 -3.05 -1.51
CA LEU A 264 8.78 -1.67 -1.49
C LEU A 264 9.90 -0.70 -1.14
N VAL A 265 9.91 0.45 -1.80
CA VAL A 265 10.70 1.62 -1.40
C VAL A 265 9.76 2.68 -0.83
N CYS A 266 9.67 2.72 0.50
CA CYS A 266 8.92 3.74 1.23
C CYS A 266 9.84 4.93 1.57
N ASN A 267 10.06 5.79 0.58
CA ASN A 267 11.02 6.89 0.62
C ASN A 267 10.40 8.11 1.32
N GLN A 268 10.70 8.32 2.60
CA GLN A 268 10.09 9.37 3.44
C GLN A 268 8.60 9.19 3.76
N ALA A 269 7.97 8.07 3.37
CA ALA A 269 6.60 7.76 3.76
C ALA A 269 6.40 7.85 5.29
N GLY A 270 5.23 8.31 5.72
CA GLY A 270 4.96 8.58 7.13
C GLY A 270 4.69 7.30 7.91
N SER A 271 3.62 6.60 7.53
CA SER A 271 3.13 5.37 8.17
C SER A 271 3.87 4.13 7.66
N GLY A 272 4.64 4.25 6.57
CA GLY A 272 5.33 3.12 5.95
C GLY A 272 4.32 2.07 5.45
N ILE A 273 4.57 0.80 5.74
CA ILE A 273 3.62 -0.28 5.43
C ILE A 273 2.66 -0.42 6.62
N SER A 274 1.36 -0.28 6.37
CA SER A 274 0.34 -0.32 7.41
C SER A 274 -0.69 -1.43 7.17
N ILE A 275 -1.22 -1.97 8.26
CA ILE A 275 -2.36 -2.89 8.25
C ILE A 275 -3.45 -2.25 9.11
N GLY A 276 -4.49 -1.74 8.47
CA GLY A 276 -5.61 -1.07 9.10
C GLY A 276 -5.78 0.41 8.73
N SER A 277 -6.55 1.19 9.50
CA SER A 277 -7.25 0.77 10.73
C SER A 277 -8.20 -0.41 10.49
N LEU A 278 -8.22 -1.35 11.43
CA LEU A 278 -8.95 -2.61 11.30
C LEU A 278 -10.31 -2.53 11.98
N ASN A 279 -11.33 -3.11 11.36
CA ASN A 279 -12.67 -3.28 11.93
C ASN A 279 -13.10 -4.76 12.02
N VAL A 280 -12.25 -5.68 11.57
CA VAL A 280 -12.42 -7.13 11.74
C VAL A 280 -11.11 -7.75 12.25
N SER A 281 -11.21 -8.90 12.89
CA SER A 281 -10.06 -9.66 13.40
C SER A 281 -9.03 -9.94 12.30
N ALA A 282 -7.75 -9.91 12.68
CA ALA A 282 -6.64 -10.09 11.74
C ALA A 282 -5.66 -11.16 12.21
N SER A 283 -5.15 -11.92 11.23
CA SER A 283 -4.01 -12.82 11.35
C SER A 283 -2.95 -12.35 10.36
N ILE A 284 -1.74 -12.08 10.84
CA ILE A 284 -0.71 -11.36 10.06
C ILE A 284 0.61 -12.09 10.19
N ALA A 285 1.18 -12.59 9.10
CA ALA A 285 2.41 -13.37 9.16
C ALA A 285 3.42 -12.96 8.10
N ASN A 286 4.68 -13.40 8.30
CA ASN A 286 5.79 -13.26 7.36
C ASN A 286 6.19 -11.81 7.04
N ILE A 287 6.07 -10.91 8.02
CA ILE A 287 6.56 -9.54 7.86
C ILE A 287 8.08 -9.53 8.05
N ASN A 288 8.77 -9.06 7.02
CA ASN A 288 10.19 -8.71 7.03
C ASN A 288 10.32 -7.22 6.75
N PHE A 289 11.27 -6.54 7.40
CA PHE A 289 11.34 -5.08 7.33
C PHE A 289 12.76 -4.57 7.51
N ARG A 290 13.09 -3.51 6.78
CA ARG A 290 14.37 -2.82 6.93
C ARG A 290 14.16 -1.32 6.95
N SER A 291 14.75 -0.63 7.92
CA SER A 291 14.57 0.82 8.08
C SER A 291 15.86 1.63 8.12
N LYS A 292 15.75 2.89 7.68
CA LYS A 292 16.72 3.96 7.94
C LYS A 292 16.04 5.07 8.71
N ALA A 293 16.52 5.38 9.92
CA ALA A 293 16.02 6.49 10.72
C ALA A 293 14.48 6.61 10.76
N SER A 294 13.75 5.49 10.80
CA SER A 294 12.28 5.53 10.85
C SER A 294 11.81 6.12 12.17
N LEU A 295 10.59 6.68 12.22
CA LEU A 295 10.06 7.20 13.48
C LEU A 295 9.82 6.07 14.47
N TYR A 296 9.15 5.00 14.05
CA TYR A 296 9.02 3.76 14.82
C TYR A 296 9.71 2.60 14.09
N GLY A 297 10.06 1.55 14.82
CA GLY A 297 10.42 0.26 14.22
C GLY A 297 9.15 -0.52 13.88
N LEU A 298 8.83 -1.49 14.73
CA LEU A 298 7.56 -2.20 14.72
C LEU A 298 6.58 -1.55 15.69
N ASP A 299 5.44 -1.11 15.16
CA ASP A 299 4.33 -0.52 15.92
C ASP A 299 3.07 -1.37 15.76
N VAL A 300 2.63 -2.01 16.85
CA VAL A 300 1.31 -2.63 16.98
C VAL A 300 0.55 -1.80 18.01
N ASN A 301 -0.52 -1.13 17.60
CA ASN A 301 -1.24 -0.20 18.48
C ASN A 301 -2.75 -0.33 18.37
N GLN A 302 -3.37 -1.00 19.35
CA GLN A 302 -4.83 -1.10 19.47
C GLN A 302 -5.47 0.07 20.23
N TYR A 303 -4.70 1.11 20.54
CA TYR A 303 -5.12 2.39 21.15
C TYR A 303 -4.87 3.55 20.17
N TRP A 304 -4.87 3.27 18.86
CA TRP A 304 -4.67 4.30 17.84
C TRP A 304 -5.77 5.35 17.94
N GLN A 305 -5.39 6.63 18.09
CA GLN A 305 -6.27 7.79 18.31
C GLN A 305 -7.08 7.82 19.63
N ASN A 306 -7.18 6.72 20.39
CA ASN A 306 -7.78 6.70 21.74
C ASN A 306 -6.81 6.09 22.75
N THR A 307 -6.12 6.94 23.51
CA THR A 307 -4.88 6.56 24.22
C THR A 307 -5.09 5.97 25.62
N PHE A 308 -6.30 6.03 26.18
CA PHE A 308 -6.51 5.75 27.61
C PHE A 308 -7.67 4.82 27.93
N GLU A 309 -8.73 4.82 27.12
CA GLU A 309 -9.88 3.94 27.36
C GLU A 309 -9.73 2.68 26.50
N PRO A 310 -9.85 1.48 27.09
CA PRO A 310 -9.89 0.24 26.31
C PRO A 310 -10.99 0.31 25.27
N ASP A 311 -10.61 0.14 24.00
CA ASP A 311 -11.56 0.09 22.90
C ASP A 311 -12.37 -1.23 22.98
N THR A 312 -13.66 -1.12 23.28
CA THR A 312 -14.59 -2.24 23.34
C THR A 312 -14.86 -2.88 21.97
N GLY A 313 -14.52 -2.18 20.88
CA GLY A 313 -14.60 -2.66 19.50
C GLY A 313 -13.26 -3.17 18.95
N ALA A 314 -12.22 -3.28 19.79
CA ALA A 314 -10.91 -3.70 19.33
C ALA A 314 -10.93 -5.07 18.66
N VAL A 315 -10.26 -5.17 17.52
CA VAL A 315 -10.16 -6.41 16.76
C VAL A 315 -9.31 -7.45 17.49
N ALA A 316 -9.65 -8.73 17.35
CA ALA A 316 -8.76 -9.77 17.86
C ALA A 316 -7.53 -9.90 16.97
N LEU A 317 -6.34 -9.84 17.58
CA LEU A 317 -5.06 -10.04 16.91
C LEU A 317 -4.44 -11.36 17.33
N SER A 318 -4.12 -12.20 16.34
CA SER A 318 -3.47 -13.49 16.61
C SER A 318 -2.51 -13.90 15.50
N ASN A 319 -1.61 -14.84 15.81
CA ASN A 319 -0.63 -15.40 14.86
C ASN A 319 0.21 -14.31 14.19
N LEU A 320 0.59 -13.27 14.94
CA LEU A 320 1.41 -12.16 14.44
C LEU A 320 2.87 -12.61 14.34
N ILE A 321 3.45 -12.69 13.14
CA ILE A 321 4.83 -13.17 12.96
C ILE A 321 5.69 -12.08 12.32
N PHE A 322 6.60 -11.51 13.11
CA PHE A 322 7.57 -10.50 12.71
C PHE A 322 8.99 -11.08 12.76
N ARG A 323 9.68 -11.13 11.62
CA ARG A 323 11.02 -11.74 11.48
C ARG A 323 11.96 -10.84 10.70
N ASN A 324 13.26 -10.95 10.97
CA ASN A 324 14.32 -10.33 10.17
C ASN A 324 14.19 -8.80 10.04
N PHE A 325 13.83 -8.14 11.14
CA PHE A 325 13.81 -6.67 11.16
C PHE A 325 15.22 -6.14 11.36
N SER A 326 15.68 -5.25 10.49
CA SER A 326 17.02 -4.67 10.60
C SER A 326 17.08 -3.18 10.27
N GLY A 327 18.14 -2.49 10.69
CA GLY A 327 18.34 -1.08 10.38
C GLY A 327 18.21 -0.16 11.59
N SER A 328 17.44 0.93 11.50
CA SER A 328 17.51 2.00 12.51
C SER A 328 16.25 2.84 12.68
N VAL A 329 16.10 3.42 13.87
CA VAL A 329 15.08 4.42 14.21
C VAL A 329 15.75 5.77 14.51
N ALA A 330 15.07 6.88 14.23
CA ALA A 330 15.64 8.22 14.39
C ALA A 330 15.99 8.55 15.85
N ASP A 331 15.07 8.30 16.78
CA ASP A 331 15.23 8.56 18.21
C ASP A 331 14.45 7.51 19.01
N GLY A 332 15.14 6.42 19.34
CA GLY A 332 14.55 5.25 19.99
C GLY A 332 14.11 5.47 21.43
N ALA A 333 14.54 6.57 22.07
CA ALA A 333 14.07 6.95 23.39
C ALA A 333 12.68 7.61 23.33
N LYS A 334 12.35 8.29 22.23
CA LYS A 334 11.03 8.88 21.99
C LYS A 334 10.06 7.90 21.33
N ARG A 335 10.55 7.15 20.34
CA ARG A 335 9.76 6.22 19.53
C ARG A 335 10.56 4.94 19.28
N PRO A 336 10.20 3.84 19.96
CA PRO A 336 11.10 2.71 20.07
C PRO A 336 11.09 1.78 18.85
N PRO A 337 12.10 0.91 18.73
CA PRO A 337 12.08 -0.23 17.83
C PRO A 337 10.90 -1.17 18.04
N LEU A 338 10.48 -1.40 19.29
CA LEU A 338 9.30 -2.20 19.62
C LEU A 338 8.29 -1.35 20.41
N TYR A 339 7.19 -0.99 19.76
CA TYR A 339 6.01 -0.42 20.38
C TYR A 339 4.85 -1.40 20.16
N LEU A 340 4.61 -2.31 21.09
CA LEU A 340 3.59 -3.36 20.95
C LEU A 340 2.55 -3.22 22.06
N THR A 341 1.41 -2.63 21.73
CA THR A 341 0.33 -2.32 22.68
C THR A 341 -0.97 -2.94 22.19
N ALA A 342 -1.36 -4.06 22.80
CA ALA A 342 -2.66 -4.68 22.60
C ALA A 342 -3.68 -4.22 23.65
N ASN A 343 -4.95 -4.34 23.28
CA ASN A 343 -6.09 -3.88 24.06
C ASN A 343 -6.23 -4.65 25.39
N ASP A 344 -6.65 -3.97 26.46
CA ASP A 344 -6.84 -4.55 27.80
C ASP A 344 -8.01 -5.56 27.88
N LEU A 345 -8.94 -5.50 26.93
CA LEU A 345 -10.10 -6.40 26.81
C LEU A 345 -9.88 -7.48 25.75
N THR A 346 -9.01 -7.22 24.77
CA THR A 346 -8.76 -8.12 23.63
C THR A 346 -7.26 -8.18 23.35
N TYR A 347 -6.58 -9.01 24.14
CA TYR A 347 -5.14 -9.21 24.07
C TYR A 347 -4.68 -9.75 22.70
N ALA A 348 -3.41 -9.51 22.35
CA ALA A 348 -2.79 -10.15 21.20
C ALA A 348 -2.12 -11.46 21.60
N THR A 349 -2.36 -12.54 20.85
CA THR A 349 -1.86 -13.88 21.19
C THR A 349 -1.12 -14.55 20.04
N ASN A 350 -0.25 -15.52 20.35
CA ASN A 350 0.63 -16.18 19.38
C ASN A 350 1.46 -15.18 18.55
N VAL A 351 2.02 -14.18 19.24
CA VAL A 351 2.90 -13.18 18.63
C VAL A 351 4.34 -13.67 18.64
N THR A 352 5.02 -13.68 17.49
CA THR A 352 6.43 -14.00 17.37
C THR A 352 7.21 -12.77 16.93
N VAL A 353 8.24 -12.41 17.69
CA VAL A 353 9.21 -11.37 17.34
C VAL A 353 10.60 -11.98 17.37
N GLU A 354 11.26 -12.09 16.22
CA GLU A 354 12.57 -12.72 16.12
C GLU A 354 13.48 -12.08 15.07
N ASN A 355 14.79 -12.33 15.22
CA ASN A 355 15.85 -11.78 14.39
C ASN A 355 15.74 -10.26 14.24
N PHE A 356 15.58 -9.56 15.37
CA PHE A 356 15.48 -8.10 15.41
C PHE A 356 16.85 -7.43 15.61
N SER A 357 17.20 -6.49 14.75
CA SER A 357 18.44 -5.71 14.81
C SER A 357 18.19 -4.26 14.39
N LEU A 358 17.40 -3.55 15.19
CA LEU A 358 17.16 -2.11 15.06
C LEU A 358 17.84 -1.36 16.20
N TRP A 359 18.41 -0.19 15.91
CA TRP A 359 18.98 0.68 16.94
C TRP A 359 18.72 2.15 16.66
N THR A 360 18.92 2.99 17.67
CA THR A 360 18.72 4.44 17.56
C THR A 360 19.89 5.11 16.85
N GLU A 361 19.61 6.11 16.00
CA GLU A 361 20.63 6.99 15.42
C GLU A 361 20.94 8.20 16.32
N SER A 362 20.00 8.58 17.19
CA SER A 362 20.17 9.66 18.17
C SER A 362 20.22 9.11 19.60
N GLY A 363 21.12 9.64 20.42
CA GLY A 363 21.33 9.16 21.79
C GLY A 363 21.96 7.77 21.83
N ASN A 364 21.86 7.10 22.98
CA ASN A 364 22.51 5.82 23.25
C ASN A 364 21.58 4.79 23.92
N SER A 365 20.26 5.01 23.83
CA SER A 365 19.27 4.13 24.43
C SER A 365 17.97 4.08 23.64
N VAL A 366 17.23 2.98 23.78
CA VAL A 366 15.86 2.84 23.28
C VAL A 366 14.90 2.48 24.42
N VAL A 367 13.63 2.83 24.29
CA VAL A 367 12.60 2.61 25.33
C VAL A 367 11.46 1.74 24.78
N ASN A 368 11.70 0.43 24.67
CA ASN A 368 10.70 -0.52 24.17
C ASN A 368 9.49 -0.58 25.10
N LYS A 369 8.29 -0.65 24.51
CA LYS A 369 7.01 -0.69 25.21
C LYS A 369 6.21 -1.90 24.75
N ILE A 370 5.87 -2.77 25.69
CA ILE A 370 5.12 -4.01 25.42
C ILE A 370 3.96 -4.08 26.42
N SER A 371 2.73 -4.16 25.92
CA SER A 371 1.53 -4.26 26.73
C SER A 371 0.58 -5.30 26.15
N ASN A 372 0.18 -6.27 26.97
CA ASN A 372 -0.82 -7.29 26.62
C ASN A 372 -0.51 -8.14 25.37
N ILE A 373 0.77 -8.28 25.03
CA ILE A 373 1.24 -9.13 23.93
C ILE A 373 1.65 -10.50 24.49
N PHE A 374 1.10 -11.58 23.95
CA PHE A 374 1.44 -12.94 24.38
C PHE A 374 2.03 -13.77 23.25
N GLY A 375 3.18 -14.38 23.50
CA GLY A 375 3.88 -15.23 22.55
C GLY A 375 5.37 -15.36 22.84
N THR A 376 6.20 -15.27 21.81
CA THR A 376 7.65 -15.52 21.88
C THR A 376 8.41 -14.34 21.31
N GLY A 377 9.31 -13.76 22.09
CA GLY A 377 10.33 -12.84 21.60
C GLY A 377 11.71 -13.49 21.60
N ASP A 378 12.60 -13.02 20.71
CA ASP A 378 14.04 -13.29 20.82
C ASP A 378 14.69 -12.49 21.97
N ASN A 379 16.02 -12.47 22.02
CA ASN A 379 16.77 -11.79 23.08
C ASN A 379 17.43 -10.47 22.64
N SER A 380 17.00 -9.89 21.52
CA SER A 380 17.66 -8.73 20.90
C SER A 380 17.66 -7.49 21.80
N TYR A 381 16.67 -7.36 22.68
CA TYR A 381 16.56 -6.27 23.66
C TYR A 381 16.48 -6.77 25.11
N GLY A 382 17.05 -7.94 25.39
CA GLY A 382 16.93 -8.65 26.67
C GLY A 382 15.97 -9.83 26.59
N THR A 383 15.80 -10.57 27.69
CA THR A 383 15.08 -11.86 27.71
C THR A 383 13.67 -11.75 27.10
N GLY A 384 13.47 -12.46 25.98
CA GLY A 384 12.18 -12.55 25.29
C GLY A 384 11.62 -11.23 24.76
N ASN A 385 12.44 -10.18 24.62
CA ASN A 385 12.03 -8.80 24.32
C ASN A 385 10.96 -8.23 25.27
N GLY A 386 10.78 -8.86 26.44
CA GLY A 386 9.72 -8.52 27.37
C GLY A 386 8.32 -9.02 27.00
N ILE A 387 8.20 -9.85 25.96
CA ILE A 387 6.96 -10.55 25.57
C ILE A 387 6.74 -11.73 26.50
N LYS A 388 5.53 -11.84 27.07
CA LYS A 388 5.17 -12.96 27.95
C LYS A 388 4.70 -14.17 27.16
N SER A 389 5.24 -15.35 27.46
CA SER A 389 4.72 -16.61 26.94
C SER A 389 3.39 -16.97 27.59
N LEU A 390 2.47 -17.56 26.82
CA LEU A 390 1.22 -18.12 27.33
C LEU A 390 1.25 -19.65 27.21
N GLY A 391 1.13 -20.35 28.35
CA GLY A 391 1.07 -21.82 28.34
C GLY A 391 -0.26 -22.33 27.74
N ALA A 392 -0.27 -23.55 27.21
CA ALA A 392 -1.40 -24.13 26.47
C ALA A 392 -2.75 -24.20 27.22
N LYS A 393 -2.77 -23.98 28.54
CA LYS A 393 -3.97 -23.96 29.40
C LYS A 393 -4.06 -22.72 30.31
N ALA A 394 -3.17 -21.74 30.10
CA ALA A 394 -3.14 -20.53 30.91
C ALA A 394 -4.08 -19.48 30.31
N SER A 395 -4.77 -18.73 31.17
CA SER A 395 -5.48 -17.53 30.76
C SER A 395 -4.53 -16.34 30.78
N PRO A 396 -4.54 -15.47 29.75
CA PRO A 396 -3.75 -14.25 29.77
C PRO A 396 -4.25 -13.30 30.87
N ALA A 397 -3.32 -12.64 31.55
CA ALA A 397 -3.58 -11.59 32.53
C ALA A 397 -2.89 -10.30 32.08
N PRO A 398 -3.53 -9.13 32.25
CA PRO A 398 -3.03 -7.90 31.68
C PRO A 398 -1.66 -7.57 32.24
N TYR A 399 -0.82 -6.97 31.39
CA TYR A 399 0.48 -6.49 31.82
C TYR A 399 0.96 -5.38 30.91
N THR A 400 1.74 -4.48 31.48
CA THR A 400 2.48 -3.45 30.75
C THR A 400 3.91 -3.47 31.22
N SER A 401 4.82 -3.38 30.26
CA SER A 401 6.24 -3.32 30.53
C SER A 401 6.88 -2.23 29.66
N THR A 402 7.78 -1.46 30.26
CA THR A 402 8.63 -0.50 29.58
C THR A 402 10.07 -0.80 29.95
N TYR A 403 10.93 -0.95 28.94
CA TYR A 403 12.32 -1.34 29.11
C TYR A 403 13.23 -0.29 28.50
N THR A 404 14.17 0.23 29.29
CA THR A 404 15.27 1.04 28.76
C THR A 404 16.42 0.12 28.40
N ILE A 405 16.80 0.11 27.13
CA ILE A 405 17.93 -0.67 26.62
C ILE A 405 19.04 0.31 26.26
N THR A 406 20.24 0.09 26.80
CA THR A 406 21.41 0.99 26.65
C THR A 406 22.54 0.38 25.82
N ALA A 407 22.31 -0.78 25.21
CA ALA A 407 23.25 -1.44 24.31
C ALA A 407 22.52 -1.90 23.05
N SER A 408 23.16 -1.71 21.88
CA SER A 408 22.60 -2.15 20.61
C SER A 408 22.49 -3.67 20.53
N PRO A 409 21.56 -4.20 19.71
CA PRO A 409 21.57 -5.63 19.37
C PRO A 409 22.94 -6.09 18.91
N THR A 410 23.30 -7.33 19.24
CA THR A 410 24.61 -7.91 18.91
C THR A 410 24.87 -7.86 17.41
N GLY A 411 26.03 -7.32 17.01
CA GLY A 411 26.42 -7.23 15.60
C GLY A 411 25.71 -6.13 14.80
N TRP A 412 24.89 -5.29 15.46
CA TRP A 412 24.25 -4.17 14.80
C TRP A 412 25.27 -3.18 14.24
N THR A 413 25.03 -2.72 13.02
CA THR A 413 25.77 -1.63 12.39
C THR A 413 24.79 -0.63 11.79
N ALA A 414 25.11 0.66 11.91
CA ALA A 414 24.26 1.70 11.35
C ALA A 414 24.16 1.53 9.82
N PRO A 415 22.94 1.41 9.26
CA PRO A 415 22.80 1.31 7.83
C PRO A 415 23.19 2.63 7.16
N PRO A 416 23.87 2.58 6.00
CA PRO A 416 24.20 3.79 5.25
C PRO A 416 22.92 4.44 4.70
N SER A 417 22.97 5.76 4.51
CA SER A 417 21.89 6.46 3.80
C SER A 417 21.95 6.14 2.30
N PRO A 418 20.83 5.80 1.64
CA PRO A 418 20.80 5.54 0.21
C PRO A 418 21.01 6.84 -0.57
N ILE A 419 21.76 6.76 -1.68
CA ILE A 419 22.02 7.93 -2.55
C ILE A 419 20.77 8.41 -3.30
N TRP A 420 19.76 7.55 -3.45
CA TRP A 420 18.50 7.84 -4.12
C TRP A 420 17.42 8.38 -3.17
N ALA A 421 17.65 8.36 -1.86
CA ALA A 421 16.67 8.79 -0.89
C ALA A 421 16.36 10.29 -1.06
N VAL A 422 15.07 10.65 -1.03
CA VAL A 422 14.69 12.06 -1.04
C VAL A 422 15.03 12.69 0.33
N PRO A 423 15.29 14.01 0.38
CA PRO A 423 15.54 14.70 1.64
C PRO A 423 14.39 14.52 2.64
N ASN A 424 14.66 14.76 3.93
CA ASN A 424 13.62 14.74 4.97
C ASN A 424 12.51 15.80 4.79
N THR A 425 12.64 16.70 3.83
CA THR A 425 11.56 17.63 3.43
C THR A 425 10.63 17.03 2.38
N GLY A 426 10.91 15.81 1.89
CA GLY A 426 10.19 15.20 0.77
C GLY A 426 10.16 16.14 -0.45
N TYR A 427 9.02 16.18 -1.13
CA TYR A 427 8.73 17.11 -2.23
C TYR A 427 8.06 18.42 -1.78
N GLY A 428 8.02 18.72 -0.47
CA GLY A 428 7.34 19.91 0.05
C GLY A 428 5.81 19.85 -0.08
N THR A 429 5.15 21.01 0.03
CA THR A 429 3.68 21.10 0.06
C THR A 429 3.09 22.17 -0.87
N ASP A 430 3.85 23.16 -1.28
CA ASP A 430 3.32 24.41 -1.86
C ASP A 430 3.72 24.66 -3.32
N VAL A 431 4.58 23.81 -3.88
CA VAL A 431 5.03 23.87 -5.28
C VAL A 431 4.67 22.58 -6.03
N PRO A 432 4.58 22.62 -7.38
CA PRO A 432 4.35 21.42 -8.18
C PRO A 432 5.41 20.35 -7.93
N ILE A 433 4.99 19.10 -7.75
CA ILE A 433 5.89 17.96 -7.65
C ILE A 433 6.32 17.51 -9.06
N PRO A 434 7.63 17.34 -9.34
CA PRO A 434 8.09 16.94 -10.67
C PRO A 434 7.64 15.52 -11.04
N VAL A 435 7.13 15.38 -12.27
CA VAL A 435 6.58 14.10 -12.75
C VAL A 435 7.68 13.09 -13.06
N TYR A 436 8.69 13.49 -13.83
CA TYR A 436 9.70 12.58 -14.37
C TYR A 436 11.08 12.71 -13.71
N THR A 437 11.21 13.51 -12.64
CA THR A 437 12.48 13.70 -11.92
C THR A 437 12.28 13.53 -10.40
N PRO A 438 13.08 12.68 -9.73
CA PRO A 438 14.08 11.75 -10.28
C PRO A 438 13.45 10.72 -11.23
N ALA A 439 14.26 9.90 -11.91
CA ALA A 439 13.71 8.78 -12.68
C ALA A 439 13.05 7.77 -11.71
N PRO A 440 11.99 7.04 -12.14
CA PRO A 440 11.49 5.88 -11.42
C PRO A 440 12.62 4.91 -11.03
N LEU A 441 12.53 4.32 -9.84
CA LEU A 441 13.53 3.36 -9.35
C LEU A 441 13.38 1.96 -9.96
N TRP A 442 12.18 1.58 -10.37
CA TRP A 442 11.94 0.32 -11.08
C TRP A 442 12.43 0.41 -12.53
N LYS A 443 12.84 -0.74 -13.07
CA LYS A 443 13.11 -0.92 -14.50
C LYS A 443 12.27 -2.10 -14.99
N PRO A 444 11.78 -2.08 -16.24
CA PRO A 444 11.04 -3.20 -16.81
C PRO A 444 11.77 -4.55 -16.69
N GLU A 445 13.11 -4.57 -16.70
CA GLU A 445 13.92 -5.75 -16.38
C GLU A 445 15.25 -5.36 -15.68
N GLY A 446 15.63 -6.15 -14.66
CA GLY A 446 17.01 -6.28 -14.17
C GLY A 446 17.64 -5.07 -13.49
N ASP A 447 17.31 -4.81 -12.21
CA ASP A 447 18.20 -4.11 -11.26
C ASP A 447 17.74 -4.13 -9.79
N TYR A 448 16.91 -5.11 -9.38
CA TYR A 448 16.24 -5.11 -8.07
C TYR A 448 17.23 -4.93 -6.90
N ASP A 449 18.40 -5.55 -6.97
CA ASP A 449 19.44 -5.45 -5.93
C ASP A 449 20.05 -4.04 -5.75
N LYS A 450 19.89 -3.12 -6.72
CA LYS A 450 20.46 -1.76 -6.64
C LYS A 450 19.52 -0.74 -6.00
N HIS A 451 18.22 -1.00 -6.00
CA HIS A 451 17.20 -0.03 -5.60
C HIS A 451 16.45 -0.47 -4.35
N TYR A 452 16.29 -1.77 -4.17
CA TYR A 452 15.84 -2.38 -2.92
C TYR A 452 17.07 -2.65 -2.05
N TRP A 453 16.92 -2.60 -0.73
CA TRP A 453 18.03 -2.71 0.22
C TRP A 453 18.60 -4.15 0.33
N GLY A 454 18.88 -4.81 -0.79
CA GLY A 454 19.39 -6.18 -0.91
C GLY A 454 18.42 -7.25 -0.39
N SER A 455 18.81 -8.52 -0.54
CA SER A 455 18.09 -9.67 0.02
C SER A 455 18.29 -9.80 1.53
N PHE A 456 17.25 -10.24 2.24
CA PHE A 456 17.26 -10.56 3.68
C PHE A 456 18.10 -11.78 4.04
#